data_AF-A0A7W4DI43-F1
#
_entry.id   AF-A0A7W4DI43-F1
#
_cell.length_a   1.000
_cell.length_b   1.000
_cell.length_c   1.000
_cell.angle_alpha   90.00
_cell.angle_beta   90.00
_cell.angle_gamma   90.00
#
_symmetry.space_group_name_H-M   'P 1'
#
loop_
_entity.id
_entity.type
_entity.pdbx_description
1 polymer ?
#
loop_
_entity_poly.entity_id
_entity_poly.type
_entity_poly.pdbx_seq_one_letter_code
_entity_poly.pdbx_strand_id
1 'polypeptide(L)'
;MSFTHASRNELEERILAEILCDDSIFKIYHPKDFLRVETFHSLALKIVKTTKHDSRLEESGLESFLKLSYSNLPEEKIDNIDHLYSLMRNYRVNFAEISESLRKRFRHFWQKEDLKQNLAQLEELENLVSQYEGYLKKNHSIDFAGLLEEAINYTDPIYAYDYVIIDEYQDISPLEYLLIKKLREIHCFKLFCVGDDWQTIYQFAGSEISLILNFEKCWGETKVFKIERTYRFPEKLAELSGSFIMQNSAQLMKQIRGKRLDEDDQIVEINGPSERTDLDALYYFLLKLPVHAKIFLIGRYNFDIRKISHCEYLTFTKHEDKLQIIMRERPDLEIRFLSAHKSKGLQADYVFIINCRDTILGFPSQVEEDGLAGFVRELAILKLSSNKGTGGRFQFLSDFLWRKKINDSDFVFAEERRLFYVAMTRARRKVLFLTVKDKESPFILELRENSDLKTYYLD
;
A
#
# COMPACT_ATOMS: atom_id res chain seq x y z
N MET A 1 0.05 0.20 7.67
CA MET A 1 -1.04 -0.79 7.70
C MET A 1 -0.49 -2.11 7.19
N SER A 2 0.16 -2.87 8.07
CA SER A 2 0.55 -4.25 7.82
C SER A 2 -0.62 -5.17 8.18
N PHE A 3 -0.62 -6.40 7.65
CA PHE A 3 -1.54 -7.47 8.03
C PHE A 3 -1.89 -7.44 9.52
N THR A 4 -3.19 -7.30 9.82
CA THR A 4 -3.65 -7.28 11.20
C THR A 4 -3.57 -8.68 11.82
N HIS A 5 -3.48 -8.76 13.14
CA HIS A 5 -3.66 -10.02 13.88
C HIS A 5 -4.97 -10.73 13.49
N ALA A 6 -6.01 -10.00 13.08
CA ALA A 6 -7.28 -10.58 12.64
C ALA A 6 -7.13 -11.38 11.32
N SER A 7 -6.42 -10.82 10.33
CA SER A 7 -6.16 -11.50 9.04
C SER A 7 -5.32 -12.78 9.23
N ARG A 8 -4.35 -12.74 10.15
CA ARG A 8 -3.56 -13.91 10.56
C ARG A 8 -4.46 -15.00 11.13
N ASN A 9 -5.36 -14.66 12.05
CA ASN A 9 -6.28 -15.61 12.68
C ASN A 9 -7.24 -16.23 11.65
N GLU A 10 -7.82 -15.41 10.77
CA GLU A 10 -8.73 -15.87 9.73
C GLU A 10 -8.05 -16.86 8.77
N LEU A 11 -6.81 -16.56 8.35
CA LEU A 11 -6.04 -17.45 7.48
C LEU A 11 -5.74 -18.79 8.17
N GLU A 12 -5.32 -18.75 9.43
CA GLU A 12 -5.06 -19.94 10.25
C GLU A 12 -6.32 -20.81 10.38
N GLU A 13 -7.47 -20.22 10.70
CA GLU A 13 -8.76 -20.91 10.79
C GLU A 13 -9.16 -21.57 9.47
N ARG A 14 -9.00 -20.88 8.34
CA ARG A 14 -9.36 -21.40 7.02
C ARG A 14 -8.47 -22.56 6.58
N ILE A 15 -7.16 -22.44 6.76
CA ILE A 15 -6.22 -23.52 6.42
C ILE A 15 -6.52 -24.74 7.28
N LEU A 16 -6.76 -24.56 8.57
CA LEU A 16 -7.12 -25.65 9.47
C LEU A 16 -8.45 -26.30 9.10
N ALA A 17 -9.46 -25.51 8.69
CA ALA A 17 -10.74 -26.06 8.23
C ALA A 17 -10.57 -26.93 6.98
N GLU A 18 -9.76 -26.49 6.01
CA GLU A 18 -9.54 -27.20 4.75
C GLU A 18 -8.69 -28.46 4.94
N ILE A 19 -7.60 -28.39 5.73
CA ILE A 19 -6.71 -29.53 5.97
C ILE A 19 -7.40 -30.59 6.83
N LEU A 20 -8.16 -30.17 7.84
CA LEU A 20 -8.65 -31.08 8.86
C LEU A 20 -10.05 -31.62 8.58
N CYS A 21 -10.83 -31.07 7.63
CA CYS A 21 -12.20 -31.52 7.33
C CYS A 21 -13.03 -31.86 8.59
N ASP A 22 -12.99 -31.01 9.63
CA ASP A 22 -13.62 -31.22 10.94
C ASP A 22 -13.10 -32.39 11.81
N ASP A 23 -11.88 -32.90 11.57
CA ASP A 23 -11.26 -33.93 12.41
C ASP A 23 -10.73 -33.34 13.73
N SER A 24 -11.65 -33.23 14.69
CA SER A 24 -11.41 -32.80 16.07
C SER A 24 -10.36 -33.64 16.82
N ILE A 25 -10.09 -34.88 16.39
CA ILE A 25 -9.10 -35.75 17.03
C ILE A 25 -7.68 -35.29 16.68
N PHE A 26 -7.40 -34.92 15.44
CA PHE A 26 -6.07 -34.49 15.01
C PHE A 26 -5.59 -33.20 15.72
N LYS A 27 -6.50 -32.26 15.99
CA LYS A 27 -6.24 -31.03 16.77
C LYS A 27 -5.79 -31.31 18.22
N ILE A 28 -6.26 -32.41 18.82
CA ILE A 28 -5.94 -32.78 20.21
C ILE A 28 -4.55 -33.40 20.29
N TYR A 29 -4.13 -34.16 19.27
CA TYR A 29 -2.87 -34.93 19.30
C TYR A 29 -1.66 -34.20 18.69
N HIS A 30 -1.84 -33.14 17.89
CA HIS A 30 -0.74 -32.39 17.25
C HIS A 30 -0.84 -30.87 17.41
N PRO A 31 -0.94 -30.31 18.63
CA PRO A 31 -1.17 -28.87 18.83
C PRO A 31 0.03 -27.97 18.47
N LYS A 32 1.22 -28.54 18.17
CA LYS A 32 2.47 -27.79 17.89
C LYS A 32 3.16 -28.15 16.59
N ASP A 33 2.67 -29.13 15.85
CA ASP A 33 3.36 -29.65 14.68
C ASP A 33 2.58 -29.33 13.40
N PHE A 34 3.30 -28.74 12.45
CA PHE A 34 3.01 -28.59 11.02
C PHE A 34 2.57 -27.20 10.49
N LEU A 35 1.81 -26.38 11.23
CA LEU A 35 1.35 -25.07 10.71
C LEU A 35 1.67 -23.92 11.65
N ARG A 36 2.33 -22.89 11.12
CA ARG A 36 2.65 -21.65 11.84
C ARG A 36 2.25 -20.45 10.98
N VAL A 37 1.34 -19.63 11.50
CA VAL A 37 0.86 -18.42 10.82
C VAL A 37 1.26 -17.17 11.61
N GLU A 38 2.11 -16.35 11.00
CA GLU A 38 2.73 -15.17 11.62
C GLU A 38 2.71 -13.99 10.65
N THR A 39 2.74 -12.77 11.20
CA THR A 39 3.19 -11.60 10.44
C THR A 39 4.72 -11.53 10.46
N PHE A 40 5.34 -10.82 9.51
CA PHE A 40 6.80 -10.62 9.48
C PHE A 40 7.38 -10.10 10.79
N HIS A 41 6.74 -9.06 11.34
CA HIS A 41 7.15 -8.46 12.62
C HIS A 41 6.99 -9.44 13.79
N SER A 42 5.94 -10.26 13.80
CA SER A 42 5.75 -11.29 14.85
C SER A 42 6.80 -12.41 14.74
N LEU A 43 7.10 -12.85 13.52
CA LEU A 43 8.16 -13.83 13.26
C LEU A 43 9.53 -13.28 13.69
N ALA A 44 9.85 -12.05 13.29
CA ALA A 44 11.08 -11.37 13.69
C ALA A 44 11.19 -11.22 15.21
N LEU A 45 10.09 -10.86 15.88
CA LEU A 45 10.05 -10.79 17.35
C LEU A 45 10.40 -12.12 18.00
N LYS A 46 9.85 -13.22 17.47
CA LYS A 46 10.13 -14.56 17.99
C LYS A 46 11.58 -14.97 17.76
N ILE A 47 12.16 -14.65 16.59
CA ILE A 47 13.58 -14.88 16.28
C ILE A 47 14.48 -14.09 17.24
N VAL A 48 14.22 -12.80 17.43
CA VAL A 48 15.04 -11.94 18.30
C VAL A 48 14.93 -12.36 19.77
N LYS A 49 13.74 -12.75 20.25
CA LYS A 49 13.58 -13.27 21.61
C LYS A 49 14.36 -14.56 21.89
N THR A 50 14.66 -15.35 20.86
CA THR A 50 15.52 -16.55 21.02
C THR A 50 17.00 -16.21 21.12
N THR A 51 17.45 -15.05 20.62
CA THR A 51 18.87 -14.64 20.64
C THR A 51 19.22 -13.61 21.70
N LYS A 52 18.28 -12.74 22.10
CA LYS A 52 18.49 -11.69 23.10
C LYS A 52 17.36 -11.73 24.12
N HIS A 53 17.73 -11.93 25.39
CA HIS A 53 16.78 -12.07 26.49
C HIS A 53 16.20 -10.74 27.03
N ASP A 54 16.78 -9.58 26.72
CA ASP A 54 16.49 -8.33 27.46
C ASP A 54 15.99 -7.12 26.62
N SER A 55 15.84 -7.23 25.29
CA SER A 55 15.40 -6.09 24.49
C SER A 55 13.88 -5.92 24.48
N ARG A 56 13.38 -4.74 24.88
CA ARG A 56 11.96 -4.39 24.84
C ARG A 56 11.59 -3.83 23.45
N LEU A 57 10.44 -4.21 22.90
CA LEU A 57 9.94 -3.58 21.67
C LEU A 57 9.41 -2.17 21.98
N GLU A 58 9.88 -1.18 21.24
CA GLU A 58 9.34 0.18 21.21
C GLU A 58 8.26 0.25 20.12
N GLU A 59 7.00 0.19 20.54
CA GLU A 59 5.85 0.14 19.62
C GLU A 59 5.45 1.53 19.10
N SER A 60 5.86 2.61 19.77
CA SER A 60 5.38 3.96 19.43
C SER A 60 6.13 4.61 18.26
N GLY A 61 7.34 4.13 17.95
CA GLY A 61 8.12 4.56 16.79
C GLY A 61 8.74 5.97 16.90
N LEU A 62 9.34 6.43 15.79
CA LEU A 62 9.99 7.73 15.71
C LEU A 62 8.97 8.88 15.75
N GLU A 63 7.85 8.77 15.02
CA GLU A 63 6.77 9.76 15.03
C GLU A 63 6.33 10.14 16.45
N SER A 64 6.02 9.16 17.30
CA SER A 64 5.60 9.39 18.68
C SER A 64 6.71 10.00 19.53
N PHE A 65 7.95 9.53 19.36
CA PHE A 65 9.11 10.10 20.04
C PHE A 65 9.28 11.59 19.70
N LEU A 66 9.13 11.97 18.43
CA LEU A 66 9.23 13.35 17.98
C LEU A 66 8.09 14.21 18.54
N LYS A 67 6.84 13.72 18.50
CA LYS A 67 5.68 14.41 19.08
C LYS A 67 5.84 14.68 20.57
N LEU A 68 6.41 13.74 21.31
CA LEU A 68 6.64 13.88 22.76
C LEU A 68 7.84 14.76 23.10
N SER A 69 8.91 14.69 22.29
CA SER A 69 10.17 15.38 22.57
C SER A 69 10.19 16.81 22.03
N TYR A 70 9.37 17.13 21.02
CA TYR A 70 9.36 18.42 20.33
C TYR A 70 7.93 18.93 20.08
N SER A 71 7.35 19.58 21.09
CA SER A 71 6.00 20.17 21.01
C SER A 71 5.83 21.25 19.92
N ASN A 72 6.93 21.81 19.41
CA ASN A 72 6.92 22.93 18.48
C ASN A 72 7.15 22.50 17.02
N LEU A 73 7.41 21.22 16.75
CA LEU A 73 7.55 20.73 15.38
C LEU A 73 6.16 20.61 14.73
N PRO A 74 5.96 21.13 13.50
CA PRO A 74 4.72 20.91 12.76
C PRO A 74 4.48 19.42 12.48
N GLU A 75 3.23 18.97 12.55
CA GLU A 75 2.87 17.55 12.31
C GLU A 75 3.34 17.07 10.92
N GLU A 76 3.15 17.87 9.88
CA GLU A 76 3.61 17.55 8.51
C GLU A 76 5.12 17.29 8.46
N LYS A 77 5.91 18.05 9.23
CA LYS A 77 7.35 17.85 9.29
C LYS A 77 7.72 16.55 10.02
N ILE A 78 6.98 16.21 11.08
CA ILE A 78 7.15 14.95 11.80
C ILE A 78 6.84 13.76 10.89
N ASP A 79 5.73 13.83 10.16
CA ASP A 79 5.30 12.78 9.23
C ASP A 79 6.35 12.57 8.11
N ASN A 80 6.90 13.67 7.55
CA ASN A 80 7.97 13.57 6.54
C ASN A 80 9.25 12.94 7.10
N ILE A 81 9.64 13.30 8.32
CA ILE A 81 10.82 12.73 8.99
C ILE A 81 10.63 11.24 9.27
N ASP A 82 9.48 10.85 9.83
CA ASP A 82 9.16 9.45 10.10
C ASP A 82 9.13 8.63 8.81
N HIS A 83 8.51 9.17 7.75
CA HIS A 83 8.48 8.55 6.44
C HIS A 83 9.90 8.35 5.86
N LEU A 84 10.74 9.39 5.87
CA LEU A 84 12.13 9.30 5.40
C LEU A 84 12.93 8.26 6.18
N TYR A 85 12.81 8.26 7.51
CA TYR A 85 13.47 7.29 8.38
C TYR A 85 13.04 5.85 8.04
N SER A 86 11.74 5.63 7.89
CA SER A 86 11.18 4.33 7.51
C SER A 86 11.71 3.86 6.16
N LEU A 87 11.72 4.73 5.13
CA LEU A 87 12.30 4.41 3.82
C LEU A 87 13.79 4.07 3.92
N MET A 88 14.57 4.89 4.62
CA MET A 88 16.01 4.68 4.80
C MET A 88 16.31 3.31 5.43
N ARG A 89 15.58 2.94 6.48
CA ARG A 89 15.72 1.63 7.13
C ARG A 89 15.28 0.49 6.22
N ASN A 90 14.11 0.60 5.59
CA ASN A 90 13.58 -0.41 4.66
C ASN A 90 14.53 -0.72 3.51
N TYR A 91 15.19 0.30 2.96
CA TYR A 91 16.17 0.14 1.88
C TYR A 91 17.63 0.00 2.35
N ARG A 92 17.89 0.04 3.66
CA ARG A 92 19.23 0.06 4.26
C ARG A 92 20.16 1.09 3.61
N VAL A 93 19.66 2.31 3.47
CA VAL A 93 20.41 3.47 2.99
C VAL A 93 20.83 4.31 4.19
N ASN A 94 22.11 4.68 4.26
CA ASN A 94 22.64 5.53 5.33
C ASN A 94 22.85 6.98 4.88
N PHE A 95 23.00 7.89 5.84
CA PHE A 95 23.18 9.33 5.61
C PHE A 95 24.39 9.65 4.71
N ALA A 96 25.49 8.92 4.84
CA ALA A 96 26.70 9.15 4.04
C ALA A 96 26.45 8.87 2.55
N GLU A 97 25.73 7.78 2.23
CA GLU A 97 25.36 7.44 0.86
C GLU A 97 24.40 8.47 0.25
N ILE A 98 23.44 8.95 1.04
CA ILE A 98 22.52 10.01 0.60
C ILE A 98 23.31 11.28 0.29
N SER A 99 24.17 11.71 1.21
CA SER A 99 25.03 12.88 1.05
C SER A 99 25.94 12.79 -0.17
N GLU A 100 26.58 11.63 -0.39
CA GLU A 100 27.45 11.41 -1.56
C GLU A 100 26.66 11.50 -2.87
N SER A 101 25.48 10.90 -2.91
CA SER A 101 24.66 10.89 -4.11
C SER A 101 24.05 12.27 -4.40
N LEU A 102 23.63 13.02 -3.37
CA LEU A 102 23.14 14.40 -3.54
C LEU A 102 24.21 15.26 -4.22
N ARG A 103 25.47 15.14 -3.77
CA ARG A 103 26.61 15.84 -4.39
C ARG A 103 26.84 15.43 -5.84
N LYS A 104 26.60 14.16 -6.20
CA LYS A 104 26.70 13.68 -7.59
C LYS A 104 25.55 14.21 -8.46
N ARG A 105 24.32 14.24 -7.94
CA ARG A 105 23.12 14.73 -8.66
C ARG A 105 23.20 16.23 -8.91
N PHE A 106 23.50 17.02 -7.89
CA PHE A 106 23.59 18.47 -7.94
C PHE A 106 25.04 18.94 -8.14
N ARG A 107 25.73 18.36 -9.13
CA ARG A 107 27.15 18.63 -9.41
C ARG A 107 27.41 19.98 -10.09
N HIS A 108 26.39 20.57 -10.70
CA HIS A 108 26.55 21.77 -11.52
C HIS A 108 26.44 23.03 -10.67
N PHE A 109 27.19 24.08 -11.02
CA PHE A 109 27.30 25.27 -10.18
C PHE A 109 25.97 26.01 -9.96
N TRP A 110 25.02 25.90 -10.90
CA TRP A 110 23.69 26.52 -10.80
C TRP A 110 22.74 25.78 -9.85
N GLN A 111 23.12 24.58 -9.39
CA GLN A 111 22.34 23.74 -8.46
C GLN A 111 22.85 23.83 -7.01
N LYS A 112 23.75 24.77 -6.72
CA LYS A 112 24.41 24.87 -5.41
C LYS A 112 23.44 25.13 -4.26
N GLU A 113 22.40 25.92 -4.49
CA GLU A 113 21.39 26.19 -3.46
C GLU A 113 20.53 24.95 -3.19
N ASP A 114 20.10 24.22 -4.23
CA ASP A 114 19.36 22.95 -4.08
C ASP A 114 20.19 21.94 -3.27
N LEU A 115 21.48 21.78 -3.61
CA LEU A 115 22.38 20.90 -2.87
C LEU A 115 22.49 21.31 -1.39
N LYS A 116 22.65 22.61 -1.13
CA LYS A 116 22.78 23.15 0.23
C LYS A 116 21.50 22.92 1.04
N GLN A 117 20.32 23.15 0.47
CA GLN A 117 19.04 22.91 1.12
C GLN A 117 18.84 21.42 1.45
N ASN A 118 19.06 20.52 0.50
CA ASN A 118 18.92 19.08 0.71
C ASN A 118 19.90 18.54 1.76
N LEU A 119 21.16 19.02 1.76
CA LEU A 119 22.13 18.63 2.77
C LEU A 119 21.77 19.15 4.17
N ALA A 120 21.23 20.36 4.28
CA ALA A 120 20.78 20.90 5.56
C ALA A 120 19.57 20.11 6.12
N GLN A 121 18.62 19.74 5.26
CA GLN A 121 17.51 18.86 5.63
C GLN A 121 18.01 17.47 6.07
N LEU A 122 18.99 16.90 5.36
CA LEU A 122 19.59 15.62 5.71
C LEU A 122 20.33 15.66 7.06
N GLU A 123 21.05 16.75 7.34
CA GLU A 123 21.75 16.95 8.62
C GLU A 123 20.76 17.10 9.78
N GLU A 124 19.65 17.82 9.58
CA GLU A 124 18.57 17.91 10.56
C GLU A 124 17.95 16.52 10.84
N LEU A 125 17.66 15.76 9.79
CA LEU A 125 17.16 14.38 9.90
C LEU A 125 18.15 13.50 10.68
N GLU A 126 19.44 13.56 10.35
CA GLU A 126 20.49 12.78 11.02
C GLU A 126 20.57 13.09 12.51
N ASN A 127 20.46 14.36 12.89
CA ASN A 127 20.46 14.77 14.29
C ASN A 127 19.24 14.22 15.06
N LEU A 128 18.04 14.32 14.49
CA LEU A 128 16.81 13.83 15.13
C LEU A 128 16.80 12.30 15.25
N VAL A 129 17.24 11.60 14.19
CA VAL A 129 17.36 10.14 14.19
C VAL A 129 18.41 9.68 15.21
N SER A 130 19.55 10.35 15.32
CA SER A 130 20.59 10.05 16.32
C SER A 130 20.06 10.18 17.76
N GLN A 131 19.23 11.18 18.02
CA GLN A 131 18.58 11.34 19.32
C GLN A 131 17.59 10.20 19.62
N TYR A 132 16.83 9.76 18.62
CA TYR A 132 15.93 8.61 18.74
C TYR A 132 16.70 7.30 18.95
N GLU A 133 17.77 7.05 18.21
CA GLU A 133 18.64 5.89 18.41
C GLU A 133 19.29 5.90 19.81
N GLY A 134 19.67 7.09 20.31
CA GLY A 134 20.12 7.29 21.68
C GLY A 134 19.05 6.95 22.71
N TYR A 135 17.80 7.32 22.46
CA TYR A 135 16.65 6.95 23.29
C TYR A 135 16.43 5.43 23.32
N LEU A 136 16.43 4.77 22.16
CA LEU A 136 16.29 3.31 22.06
C LEU A 136 17.40 2.59 22.84
N LYS A 137 18.65 3.03 22.67
CA LYS A 137 19.81 2.47 23.36
C LYS A 137 19.72 2.64 24.87
N LYS A 138 19.32 3.83 25.36
CA LYS A 138 19.18 4.13 26.79
C LYS A 138 18.10 3.28 27.45
N ASN A 139 17.02 2.98 26.73
CA ASN A 139 15.90 2.20 27.25
C ASN A 139 16.04 0.69 26.97
N HIS A 140 17.16 0.25 26.39
CA HIS A 140 17.36 -1.12 25.92
C HIS A 140 16.21 -1.61 25.03
N SER A 141 15.68 -0.71 24.19
CA SER A 141 14.57 -0.99 23.30
C SER A 141 14.98 -1.06 21.82
N ILE A 142 14.13 -1.67 21.01
CA ILE A 142 14.28 -1.82 19.57
C ILE A 142 12.97 -1.47 18.88
N ASP A 143 13.05 -0.81 17.73
CA ASP A 143 11.89 -0.50 16.90
C ASP A 143 11.55 -1.65 15.93
N PHE A 144 10.44 -1.54 15.19
CA PHE A 144 10.02 -2.57 14.23
C PHE A 144 11.04 -2.83 13.11
N ALA A 145 11.67 -1.78 12.58
CA ALA A 145 12.70 -1.93 11.56
C ALA A 145 13.95 -2.63 12.12
N GLY A 146 14.38 -2.25 13.33
CA GLY A 146 15.52 -2.88 14.01
C GLY A 146 15.25 -4.34 14.33
N LEU A 147 14.01 -4.68 14.64
CA LEU A 147 13.60 -6.05 14.87
C LEU A 147 13.82 -6.94 13.64
N LEU A 148 13.43 -6.46 12.45
CA LEU A 148 13.67 -7.15 11.19
C LEU A 148 15.17 -7.23 10.90
N GLU A 149 15.92 -6.15 11.10
CA GLU A 149 17.36 -6.12 10.87
C GLU A 149 18.12 -7.13 11.74
N GLU A 150 17.75 -7.24 13.01
CA GLU A 150 18.33 -8.21 13.95
C GLU A 150 17.93 -9.65 13.55
N ALA A 151 16.66 -9.87 13.19
CA ALA A 151 16.20 -11.18 12.72
C ALA A 151 16.92 -11.61 11.42
N ILE A 152 17.29 -10.69 10.53
CA ILE A 152 18.10 -10.98 9.34
C ILE A 152 19.55 -11.39 9.69
N ASN A 153 20.07 -10.94 10.83
CA ASN A 153 21.39 -11.35 11.30
C ASN A 153 21.38 -12.70 12.05
N TYR A 154 20.21 -13.29 12.24
CA TYR A 154 20.05 -14.61 12.83
C TYR A 154 20.72 -15.71 11.98
N THR A 155 21.28 -16.72 12.65
CA THR A 155 22.07 -17.79 12.00
C THR A 155 21.72 -19.20 12.47
N ASP A 156 20.88 -19.34 13.50
CA ASP A 156 20.61 -20.62 14.13
C ASP A 156 19.46 -21.35 13.41
N PRO A 157 19.57 -22.67 13.15
CA PRO A 157 18.57 -23.43 12.38
C PRO A 157 17.23 -23.72 13.10
N ILE A 158 16.94 -23.16 14.28
CA ILE A 158 15.64 -23.37 14.96
C ILE A 158 14.44 -23.05 14.04
N TYR A 159 14.60 -22.11 13.12
CA TYR A 159 13.58 -21.70 12.16
C TYR A 159 13.76 -22.40 10.80
N ALA A 160 13.84 -23.73 10.83
CA ALA A 160 13.88 -24.57 9.64
C ALA A 160 12.46 -24.93 9.19
N TYR A 161 12.04 -24.38 8.05
CA TYR A 161 10.76 -24.68 7.42
C TYR A 161 10.97 -25.55 6.18
N ASP A 162 10.05 -26.46 5.86
CA ASP A 162 10.05 -27.17 4.58
C ASP A 162 9.25 -26.43 3.50
N TYR A 163 8.20 -25.72 3.93
CA TYR A 163 7.27 -24.98 3.10
C TYR A 163 6.99 -23.61 3.74
N VAL A 164 7.04 -22.56 2.94
CA VAL A 164 6.65 -21.21 3.35
C VAL A 164 5.62 -20.68 2.36
N ILE A 165 4.51 -20.19 2.91
CA ILE A 165 3.45 -19.52 2.16
C ILE A 165 3.45 -18.05 2.55
N ILE A 166 3.47 -17.16 1.57
CA ILE A 166 3.34 -15.71 1.78
C ILE A 166 2.11 -15.23 1.03
N ASP A 167 1.17 -14.67 1.78
CA ASP A 167 0.00 -13.99 1.22
C ASP A 167 0.30 -12.49 1.03
N GLU A 168 -0.42 -11.85 0.10
CA GLU A 168 -0.25 -10.45 -0.29
C GLU A 168 1.23 -10.05 -0.51
N TYR A 169 1.97 -10.89 -1.24
CA TYR A 169 3.40 -10.75 -1.52
C TYR A 169 3.76 -9.40 -2.18
N GLN A 170 2.80 -8.73 -2.81
CA GLN A 170 3.03 -7.41 -3.40
C GLN A 170 3.24 -6.29 -2.38
N ASP A 171 2.82 -6.48 -1.12
CA ASP A 171 2.92 -5.46 -0.07
C ASP A 171 4.22 -5.57 0.74
N ILE A 172 5.11 -6.51 0.40
CA ILE A 172 6.34 -6.75 1.17
C ILE A 172 7.38 -5.64 0.94
N SER A 173 8.13 -5.33 2.00
CA SER A 173 9.28 -4.44 1.94
C SER A 173 10.58 -5.18 1.59
N PRO A 174 11.64 -4.47 1.16
CA PRO A 174 12.95 -5.08 0.95
C PRO A 174 13.53 -5.74 2.22
N LEU A 175 13.27 -5.21 3.42
CA LEU A 175 13.68 -5.85 4.68
C LEU A 175 12.99 -7.19 4.88
N GLU A 176 11.68 -7.26 4.63
CA GLU A 176 10.91 -8.51 4.75
C GLU A 176 11.38 -9.56 3.75
N TYR A 177 11.65 -9.15 2.51
CA TYR A 177 12.29 -9.99 1.49
C TYR A 177 13.63 -10.57 1.97
N LEU A 178 14.51 -9.73 2.54
CA LEU A 178 15.80 -10.18 3.06
C LEU A 178 15.66 -11.18 4.20
N LEU A 179 14.67 -11.02 5.06
CA LEU A 179 14.38 -11.97 6.14
C LEU A 179 14.02 -13.34 5.56
N ILE A 180 13.10 -13.41 4.59
CA ILE A 180 12.71 -14.67 3.94
C ILE A 180 13.90 -15.32 3.26
N LYS A 181 14.67 -14.50 2.52
CA LYS A 181 15.87 -14.97 1.82
C LYS A 181 16.85 -15.58 2.82
N LYS A 182 17.09 -14.90 3.94
CA LYS A 182 17.99 -15.40 4.99
C LYS A 182 17.50 -16.72 5.58
N LEU A 183 16.21 -16.83 5.88
CA LEU A 183 15.62 -18.07 6.38
C LEU A 183 15.80 -19.22 5.36
N ARG A 184 15.64 -18.94 4.06
CA ARG A 184 15.82 -19.94 2.98
C ARG A 184 17.28 -20.36 2.82
N GLU A 185 18.23 -19.45 3.09
CA GLU A 185 19.67 -19.76 3.11
C GLU A 185 20.05 -20.66 4.30
N ILE A 186 19.37 -20.51 5.45
CA ILE A 186 19.58 -21.36 6.63
C ILE A 186 19.00 -22.76 6.38
N HIS A 187 17.77 -22.83 5.86
CA HIS A 187 17.12 -24.08 5.50
C HIS A 187 16.31 -23.89 4.21
N CYS A 188 16.66 -24.65 3.16
CA CYS A 188 16.06 -24.49 1.85
C CYS A 188 14.62 -25.01 1.84
N PHE A 189 13.64 -24.09 1.94
CA PHE A 189 12.22 -24.40 1.81
C PHE A 189 11.70 -24.19 0.39
N LYS A 190 10.56 -24.82 0.11
CA LYS A 190 9.69 -24.52 -1.03
C LYS A 190 8.85 -23.28 -0.70
N LEU A 191 8.86 -22.31 -1.60
CA LEU A 191 8.16 -21.04 -1.44
C LEU A 191 6.93 -20.99 -2.33
N PHE A 192 5.79 -20.62 -1.77
CA PHE A 192 4.55 -20.36 -2.51
C PHE A 192 4.03 -18.97 -2.12
N CYS A 193 3.91 -18.08 -3.10
CA CYS A 193 3.48 -16.71 -2.85
C CYS A 193 2.19 -16.41 -3.60
N VAL A 194 1.29 -15.69 -2.94
CA VAL A 194 0.06 -15.14 -3.51
C VAL A 194 0.19 -13.63 -3.50
N GLY A 195 -0.17 -12.97 -4.59
CA GLY A 195 -0.16 -11.51 -4.66
C GLY A 195 -0.71 -10.96 -5.95
N ASP A 196 -0.99 -9.65 -5.96
CA ASP A 196 -1.58 -8.92 -7.08
C ASP A 196 -0.86 -7.58 -7.29
N ASP A 197 -0.03 -7.50 -8.33
CA ASP A 197 0.72 -6.29 -8.71
C ASP A 197 -0.18 -5.08 -9.04
N TRP A 198 -1.39 -5.31 -9.53
CA TRP A 198 -2.37 -4.25 -9.82
C TRP A 198 -2.88 -3.59 -8.53
N GLN A 199 -2.68 -4.23 -7.36
CA GLN A 199 -3.09 -3.71 -6.04
C GLN A 199 -1.90 -3.26 -5.18
N THR A 200 -0.70 -3.09 -5.75
CA THR A 200 0.48 -2.57 -5.02
C THR A 200 0.37 -1.05 -4.82
N ILE A 201 -0.06 -0.61 -3.64
CA ILE A 201 -0.35 0.81 -3.35
C ILE A 201 0.33 1.31 -2.06
N TYR A 202 1.35 0.60 -1.59
CA TYR A 202 2.05 0.91 -0.35
C TYR A 202 3.53 1.24 -0.60
N GLN A 203 3.88 1.74 -1.79
CA GLN A 203 5.27 2.12 -2.10
C GLN A 203 5.71 3.30 -1.24
N PHE A 204 4.79 4.22 -0.94
CA PHE A 204 4.99 5.25 0.08
C PHE A 204 5.27 4.68 1.49
N ALA A 205 4.87 3.46 1.81
CA ALA A 205 5.18 2.81 3.08
C ALA A 205 6.46 1.94 3.01
N GLY A 206 7.12 1.88 1.85
CA GLY A 206 8.34 1.11 1.62
C GLY A 206 8.13 -0.28 0.99
N SER A 207 6.92 -0.63 0.53
CA SER A 207 6.74 -1.85 -0.27
C SER A 207 7.40 -1.71 -1.64
N GLU A 208 7.97 -2.79 -2.17
CA GLU A 208 8.73 -2.74 -3.43
C GLU A 208 8.07 -3.59 -4.54
N ILE A 209 7.42 -2.92 -5.50
CA ILE A 209 6.68 -3.58 -6.59
C ILE A 209 7.58 -4.47 -7.46
N SER A 210 8.86 -4.12 -7.61
CA SER A 210 9.77 -4.92 -8.43
C SER A 210 9.95 -6.34 -7.88
N LEU A 211 9.72 -6.57 -6.58
CA LEU A 211 9.80 -7.91 -5.95
C LEU A 211 8.77 -8.87 -6.54
N ILE A 212 7.53 -8.42 -6.78
CA ILE A 212 6.50 -9.27 -7.41
C ILE A 212 6.68 -9.33 -8.93
N LEU A 213 7.00 -8.20 -9.58
CA LEU A 213 7.16 -8.15 -11.04
C LEU A 213 8.32 -9.02 -11.55
N ASN A 214 9.36 -9.21 -10.74
CA ASN A 214 10.54 -10.00 -11.09
C ASN A 214 10.69 -11.26 -10.21
N PHE A 215 9.59 -11.82 -9.69
CA PHE A 215 9.60 -12.94 -8.74
C PHE A 215 10.57 -14.09 -9.10
N GLU A 216 10.58 -14.54 -10.35
CA GLU A 216 11.48 -15.62 -10.82
C GLU A 216 12.96 -15.25 -10.67
N LYS A 217 13.32 -13.97 -10.86
CA LYS A 217 14.68 -13.52 -10.61
C LYS A 217 15.01 -13.46 -9.12
N CYS A 218 14.03 -13.17 -8.25
CA CYS A 218 14.22 -13.19 -6.79
C CYS A 218 14.53 -14.60 -6.29
N TRP A 219 13.78 -15.59 -6.79
CA TRP A 219 13.68 -16.90 -6.14
C TRP A 219 14.15 -18.09 -6.98
N GLY A 220 14.54 -17.86 -8.23
CA GLY A 220 14.90 -18.87 -9.21
C GLY A 220 13.69 -19.37 -10.02
N GLU A 221 13.89 -20.50 -10.71
CA GLU A 221 12.87 -21.15 -11.53
C GLU A 221 11.53 -21.23 -10.78
N THR A 222 10.49 -20.64 -11.38
CA THR A 222 9.19 -20.47 -10.74
C THR A 222 8.08 -20.88 -11.69
N LYS A 223 7.06 -21.57 -11.17
CA LYS A 223 5.81 -21.82 -11.89
C LYS A 223 4.77 -20.77 -11.49
N VAL A 224 4.30 -19.98 -12.45
CA VAL A 224 3.30 -18.93 -12.23
C VAL A 224 1.91 -19.44 -12.60
N PHE A 225 0.95 -19.23 -11.69
CA PHE A 225 -0.46 -19.50 -11.92
C PHE A 225 -1.25 -18.20 -11.80
N LYS A 226 -2.18 -17.95 -12.73
CA LYS A 226 -3.01 -16.74 -12.73
C LYS A 226 -4.44 -17.11 -12.33
N ILE A 227 -4.96 -16.40 -11.33
CA ILE A 227 -6.38 -16.48 -10.97
C ILE A 227 -7.09 -15.35 -11.68
N GLU A 228 -7.71 -15.66 -12.80
CA GLU A 228 -8.33 -14.68 -13.70
C GLU A 228 -9.85 -14.56 -13.50
N ARG A 229 -10.47 -15.48 -12.77
CA ARG A 229 -11.90 -15.41 -12.47
C ARG A 229 -12.12 -14.69 -11.14
N THR A 230 -12.81 -13.55 -11.19
CA THR A 230 -13.22 -12.80 -9.99
C THR A 230 -14.67 -13.08 -9.64
N TYR A 231 -14.94 -13.21 -8.35
CA TYR A 231 -16.29 -13.26 -7.78
C TYR A 231 -16.65 -11.96 -7.04
N ARG A 232 -15.74 -10.99 -7.04
CA ARG A 232 -15.85 -9.74 -6.30
C ARG A 232 -16.76 -8.74 -7.01
N PHE A 233 -16.59 -8.59 -8.32
CA PHE A 233 -17.24 -7.55 -9.11
C PHE A 233 -17.68 -8.03 -10.50
N PRO A 234 -18.57 -7.28 -11.18
CA PRO A 234 -19.15 -7.69 -12.46
C PRO A 234 -18.15 -7.67 -13.62
N GLU A 235 -18.49 -8.37 -14.70
CA GLU A 235 -17.68 -8.45 -15.93
C GLU A 235 -17.35 -7.06 -16.51
N LYS A 236 -18.34 -6.16 -16.64
CA LYS A 236 -18.09 -4.81 -17.21
C LYS A 236 -17.06 -4.03 -16.39
N LEU A 237 -17.10 -4.16 -15.05
CA LEU A 237 -16.11 -3.52 -14.18
C LEU A 237 -14.74 -4.19 -14.29
N ALA A 238 -14.68 -5.51 -14.48
CA ALA A 238 -13.45 -6.23 -14.72
C ALA A 238 -12.77 -5.80 -16.02
N GLU A 239 -13.54 -5.69 -17.10
CA GLU A 239 -13.07 -5.26 -18.42
C GLU A 239 -12.54 -3.82 -18.36
N LEU A 240 -13.32 -2.89 -17.81
CA LEU A 240 -12.93 -1.48 -17.72
C LEU A 240 -11.74 -1.25 -16.79
N SER A 241 -11.76 -1.81 -15.58
CA SER A 241 -10.65 -1.63 -14.64
C SER A 241 -9.38 -2.34 -15.11
N GLY A 242 -9.52 -3.49 -15.79
CA GLY A 242 -8.44 -4.22 -16.44
C GLY A 242 -7.82 -3.47 -17.61
N SER A 243 -8.61 -2.89 -18.52
CA SER A 243 -8.09 -2.08 -19.63
C SER A 243 -7.40 -0.81 -19.15
N PHE A 244 -7.95 -0.18 -18.10
CA PHE A 244 -7.36 0.99 -17.45
C PHE A 244 -6.00 0.67 -16.82
N ILE A 245 -5.90 -0.36 -15.98
CA ILE A 245 -4.62 -0.66 -15.31
C ILE A 245 -3.55 -1.13 -16.30
N MET A 246 -3.94 -1.84 -17.37
CA MET A 246 -3.05 -2.38 -18.38
C MET A 246 -2.48 -1.37 -19.38
N GLN A 247 -2.90 -0.10 -19.33
CA GLN A 247 -2.17 0.97 -20.03
C GLN A 247 -0.71 1.03 -19.58
N ASN A 248 -0.45 0.68 -18.31
CA ASN A 248 0.89 0.47 -17.82
C ASN A 248 1.37 -0.97 -18.15
N SER A 249 2.07 -1.09 -19.27
CA SER A 249 2.65 -2.36 -19.74
C SER A 249 3.75 -2.97 -18.87
N ALA A 250 4.21 -2.27 -17.81
CA ALA A 250 5.11 -2.83 -16.80
C ALA A 250 4.40 -3.86 -15.91
N GLN A 251 3.07 -3.76 -15.77
CA GLN A 251 2.25 -4.66 -14.98
C GLN A 251 2.16 -6.05 -15.62
N LEU A 252 1.96 -7.07 -14.78
CA LEU A 252 1.75 -8.44 -15.23
C LEU A 252 0.43 -8.53 -15.99
N MET A 253 0.52 -8.94 -17.26
CA MET A 253 -0.67 -9.15 -18.08
C MET A 253 -1.52 -10.27 -17.50
N LYS A 254 -2.79 -9.96 -17.23
CA LYS A 254 -3.82 -10.93 -16.83
C LYS A 254 -5.18 -10.44 -17.32
N GLN A 255 -6.09 -11.38 -17.60
CA GLN A 255 -7.43 -11.05 -18.11
C GLN A 255 -8.48 -11.39 -17.05
N ILE A 256 -8.84 -10.41 -16.22
CA ILE A 256 -9.84 -10.61 -15.18
C ILE A 256 -11.24 -10.72 -15.79
N ARG A 257 -11.98 -11.75 -15.40
CA ARG A 257 -13.37 -12.01 -15.80
C ARG A 257 -14.25 -12.18 -14.58
N GLY A 258 -15.29 -11.37 -14.49
CA GLY A 258 -16.32 -11.40 -13.47
C GLY A 258 -17.60 -12.12 -13.92
N LYS A 259 -18.67 -11.89 -13.15
CA LYS A 259 -20.01 -12.36 -13.51
C LYS A 259 -20.70 -11.28 -14.34
N ARG A 260 -21.32 -11.66 -15.47
CA ARG A 260 -22.23 -10.77 -16.21
C ARG A 260 -23.50 -10.53 -15.39
N LEU A 261 -23.85 -9.26 -15.23
CA LEU A 261 -25.13 -8.86 -14.64
C LEU A 261 -25.94 -8.13 -15.71
N ASP A 262 -27.26 -8.33 -15.69
CA ASP A 262 -28.21 -7.69 -16.61
C ASP A 262 -28.57 -6.27 -16.13
N GLU A 263 -27.54 -5.48 -15.79
CA GLU A 263 -27.65 -4.08 -15.41
C GLU A 263 -26.84 -3.24 -16.39
N ASP A 264 -27.47 -2.25 -17.01
CA ASP A 264 -26.79 -1.41 -18.00
C ASP A 264 -25.84 -0.41 -17.35
N ASP A 265 -26.27 0.24 -16.27
CA ASP A 265 -25.54 1.33 -15.62
C ASP A 265 -24.69 0.83 -14.44
N GLN A 266 -23.65 0.04 -14.72
CA GLN A 266 -22.73 -0.44 -13.66
C GLN A 266 -21.58 0.52 -13.38
N ILE A 267 -21.24 1.35 -14.36
CA ILE A 267 -20.12 2.27 -14.31
C ILE A 267 -20.64 3.60 -14.82
N VAL A 268 -20.62 4.60 -13.96
CA VAL A 268 -21.31 5.86 -14.21
C VAL A 268 -20.40 7.03 -13.85
N GLU A 269 -20.36 8.02 -14.71
CA GLU A 269 -19.81 9.32 -14.39
C GLU A 269 -20.95 10.31 -14.11
N ILE A 270 -20.79 11.09 -13.03
CA ILE A 270 -21.64 12.23 -12.70
C ILE A 270 -20.79 13.48 -12.89
N ASN A 271 -21.23 14.36 -13.78
CA ASN A 271 -20.51 15.56 -14.17
C ASN A 271 -21.41 16.79 -14.03
N GLY A 272 -21.25 17.54 -12.95
CA GLY A 272 -22.01 18.76 -12.70
C GLY A 272 -21.18 20.04 -12.81
N PRO A 273 -21.83 21.21 -12.80
CA PRO A 273 -21.15 22.51 -12.91
C PRO A 273 -20.35 22.88 -11.65
N SER A 274 -20.61 22.23 -10.51
CA SER A 274 -19.94 22.53 -9.25
C SER A 274 -19.95 21.33 -8.29
N GLU A 275 -19.00 21.32 -7.34
CA GLU A 275 -18.94 20.28 -6.29
C GLU A 275 -20.27 20.17 -5.52
N ARG A 276 -20.99 21.27 -5.32
CA ARG A 276 -22.28 21.26 -4.61
C ARG A 276 -23.35 20.53 -5.42
N THR A 277 -23.39 20.76 -6.72
CA THR A 277 -24.36 20.10 -7.62
C THR A 277 -24.11 18.60 -7.72
N ASP A 278 -22.85 18.18 -7.71
CA ASP A 278 -22.47 16.76 -7.70
C ASP A 278 -22.98 16.06 -6.42
N LEU A 279 -22.95 16.78 -5.28
CA LEU A 279 -23.57 16.30 -4.05
C LEU A 279 -25.08 16.19 -4.23
N ASP A 280 -25.77 17.15 -4.84
CA ASP A 280 -27.22 17.00 -5.05
C ASP A 280 -27.57 15.77 -5.89
N ALA A 281 -26.74 15.38 -6.86
CA ALA A 281 -26.92 14.12 -7.58
C ALA A 281 -26.75 12.89 -6.67
N LEU A 282 -25.73 12.89 -5.79
CA LEU A 282 -25.51 11.80 -4.83
C LEU A 282 -26.79 11.51 -4.01
N TYR A 283 -27.55 12.54 -3.60
CA TYR A 283 -28.85 12.36 -2.93
C TYR A 283 -29.81 11.48 -3.72
N TYR A 284 -30.06 11.82 -4.98
CA TYR A 284 -31.01 11.09 -5.83
C TYR A 284 -30.56 9.66 -6.13
N PHE A 285 -29.24 9.44 -6.26
CA PHE A 285 -28.71 8.09 -6.39
C PHE A 285 -28.96 7.27 -5.13
N LEU A 286 -28.62 7.81 -3.95
CA LEU A 286 -28.82 7.13 -2.66
C LEU A 286 -30.29 6.77 -2.41
N LEU A 287 -31.23 7.67 -2.74
CA LEU A 287 -32.66 7.40 -2.63
C LEU A 287 -33.13 6.18 -3.43
N LYS A 288 -32.54 5.95 -4.61
CA LYS A 288 -32.90 4.86 -5.52
C LYS A 288 -32.21 3.53 -5.21
N LEU A 289 -31.27 3.50 -4.27
CA LEU A 289 -30.56 2.27 -3.93
C LEU A 289 -31.47 1.27 -3.20
N PRO A 290 -31.22 -0.05 -3.35
CA PRO A 290 -31.94 -1.09 -2.60
C PRO A 290 -31.87 -0.89 -1.08
N VAL A 291 -32.81 -1.51 -0.37
CA VAL A 291 -32.85 -1.49 1.10
C VAL A 291 -31.60 -2.17 1.66
N HIS A 292 -31.01 -1.60 2.71
CA HIS A 292 -29.80 -2.11 3.38
C HIS A 292 -28.55 -2.19 2.47
N ALA A 293 -28.49 -1.38 1.42
CA ALA A 293 -27.31 -1.33 0.56
C ALA A 293 -26.09 -0.81 1.32
N LYS A 294 -24.94 -1.47 1.11
CA LYS A 294 -23.65 -1.03 1.64
C LYS A 294 -22.94 -0.11 0.65
N ILE A 295 -22.52 1.06 1.11
CA ILE A 295 -22.00 2.13 0.27
C ILE A 295 -20.66 2.63 0.79
N PHE A 296 -19.67 2.73 -0.11
CA PHE A 296 -18.43 3.45 0.17
C PHE A 296 -18.37 4.76 -0.61
N LEU A 297 -18.07 5.84 0.11
CA LEU A 297 -17.63 7.12 -0.44
C LEU A 297 -16.10 7.13 -0.34
N ILE A 298 -15.40 7.02 -1.47
CA ILE A 298 -13.95 6.87 -1.52
C ILE A 298 -13.31 8.16 -2.02
N GLY A 299 -12.48 8.80 -1.19
CA GLY A 299 -11.61 9.92 -1.59
C GLY A 299 -10.17 9.49 -1.80
N ARG A 300 -9.34 10.33 -2.45
CA ARG A 300 -7.89 10.10 -2.53
C ARG A 300 -7.24 10.31 -1.15
N TYR A 301 -7.73 11.30 -0.41
CA TYR A 301 -7.23 11.71 0.90
C TYR A 301 -8.31 11.60 1.99
N ASN A 302 -7.89 11.47 3.25
CA ASN A 302 -8.85 11.48 4.37
C ASN A 302 -9.61 12.81 4.48
N PHE A 303 -8.98 13.94 4.12
CA PHE A 303 -9.63 15.26 4.19
C PHE A 303 -10.66 15.48 3.07
N ASP A 304 -10.73 14.62 2.04
CA ASP A 304 -11.76 14.71 1.00
C ASP A 304 -13.17 14.55 1.57
N ILE A 305 -13.30 13.98 2.78
CA ILE A 305 -14.54 13.99 3.53
C ILE A 305 -15.13 15.40 3.69
N ARG A 306 -14.29 16.44 3.79
CA ARG A 306 -14.75 17.83 3.93
C ARG A 306 -15.54 18.30 2.72
N LYS A 307 -15.37 17.64 1.57
CA LYS A 307 -16.14 17.90 0.35
C LYS A 307 -17.58 17.43 0.50
N ILE A 308 -17.78 16.27 1.14
CA ILE A 308 -19.13 15.74 1.41
C ILE A 308 -19.70 16.21 2.76
N SER A 309 -18.90 16.80 3.66
CA SER A 309 -19.38 17.19 4.99
C SER A 309 -20.42 18.31 5.00
N HIS A 310 -20.49 19.09 3.91
CA HIS A 310 -21.44 20.19 3.73
C HIS A 310 -22.73 19.74 3.04
N CYS A 311 -22.85 18.44 2.78
CA CYS A 311 -24.04 17.83 2.21
C CYS A 311 -25.22 17.93 3.18
N GLU A 312 -26.29 18.62 2.78
CA GLU A 312 -27.44 18.92 3.65
C GLU A 312 -28.26 17.67 4.05
N TYR A 313 -28.18 16.60 3.24
CA TYR A 313 -28.93 15.36 3.45
C TYR A 313 -28.12 14.25 4.16
N LEU A 314 -26.82 14.47 4.42
CA LEU A 314 -25.98 13.56 5.20
C LEU A 314 -25.67 14.16 6.57
N THR A 315 -25.93 13.38 7.62
CA THR A 315 -25.54 13.71 8.99
C THR A 315 -24.26 12.96 9.35
N PHE A 316 -23.27 13.70 9.84
CA PHE A 316 -21.97 13.18 10.26
C PHE A 316 -21.92 13.17 11.78
N THR A 317 -21.80 11.99 12.39
CA THR A 317 -21.66 11.83 13.84
C THR A 317 -20.35 11.10 14.15
N LYS A 318 -19.65 11.53 15.20
CA LYS A 318 -18.41 10.89 15.64
C LYS A 318 -18.72 10.11 16.93
N HIS A 319 -18.53 8.79 16.91
CA HIS A 319 -18.71 7.91 18.06
C HIS A 319 -17.47 7.04 18.23
N GLU A 320 -16.79 7.10 19.38
CA GLU A 320 -15.59 6.28 19.69
C GLU A 320 -14.53 6.30 18.56
N ASP A 321 -14.20 7.50 18.06
CA ASP A 321 -13.30 7.72 16.93
C ASP A 321 -13.69 7.12 15.57
N LYS A 322 -14.89 6.54 15.47
CA LYS A 322 -15.51 6.16 14.21
C LYS A 322 -16.48 7.24 13.76
N LEU A 323 -16.28 7.69 12.52
CA LEU A 323 -17.24 8.54 11.84
C LEU A 323 -18.38 7.67 11.30
N GLN A 324 -19.59 8.01 11.70
CA GLN A 324 -20.82 7.46 11.15
C GLN A 324 -21.48 8.50 10.24
N ILE A 325 -21.86 8.07 9.04
CA ILE A 325 -22.56 8.88 8.04
C ILE A 325 -23.97 8.31 7.90
N ILE A 326 -24.98 9.15 8.14
CA ILE A 326 -26.39 8.74 8.13
C ILE A 326 -27.17 9.66 7.20
N MET A 327 -27.99 9.07 6.33
CA MET A 327 -28.99 9.79 5.55
C MET A 327 -30.35 9.66 6.25
N ARG A 328 -30.99 10.77 6.62
CA ARG A 328 -32.21 10.74 7.45
C ARG A 328 -33.39 10.05 6.77
N GLU A 329 -33.53 10.23 5.46
CA GLU A 329 -34.57 9.65 4.62
C GLU A 329 -34.33 8.15 4.34
N ARG A 330 -33.08 7.70 4.51
CA ARG A 330 -32.64 6.33 4.24
C ARG A 330 -31.71 5.82 5.36
N PRO A 331 -32.22 5.70 6.60
CA PRO A 331 -31.41 5.25 7.74
C PRO A 331 -31.01 3.77 7.63
N ASP A 332 -31.60 3.04 6.70
CA ASP A 332 -31.29 1.64 6.39
C ASP A 332 -29.96 1.47 5.64
N LEU A 333 -29.45 2.51 4.99
CA LEU A 333 -28.21 2.46 4.21
C LEU A 333 -26.97 2.44 5.10
N GLU A 334 -26.00 1.59 4.75
CA GLU A 334 -24.71 1.53 5.43
C GLU A 334 -23.67 2.36 4.67
N ILE A 335 -23.56 3.65 5.01
CA ILE A 335 -22.66 4.60 4.34
C ILE A 335 -21.35 4.75 5.14
N ARG A 336 -20.21 4.55 4.48
CA ARG A 336 -18.89 4.79 5.06
C ARG A 336 -18.01 5.63 4.13
N PHE A 337 -17.30 6.59 4.69
CA PHE A 337 -16.23 7.30 3.99
C PHE A 337 -14.88 6.63 4.26
N LEU A 338 -14.07 6.45 3.21
CA LEU A 338 -12.74 5.87 3.27
C LEU A 338 -11.79 6.63 2.33
N SER A 339 -10.51 6.71 2.66
CA SER A 339 -9.51 6.99 1.63
C SER A 339 -9.31 5.74 0.76
N ALA A 340 -8.86 5.91 -0.49
CA ALA A 340 -8.60 4.81 -1.41
C ALA A 340 -7.65 3.76 -0.79
N HIS A 341 -6.61 4.20 -0.08
CA HIS A 341 -5.69 3.33 0.67
C HIS A 341 -6.41 2.51 1.75
N LYS A 342 -7.22 3.15 2.59
CA LYS A 342 -7.98 2.48 3.66
C LYS A 342 -9.10 1.57 3.14
N SER A 343 -9.47 1.71 1.86
CA SER A 343 -10.47 0.85 1.23
C SER A 343 -9.93 -0.51 0.79
N LYS A 344 -8.59 -0.67 0.69
CA LYS A 344 -7.96 -1.94 0.30
C LYS A 344 -8.41 -3.07 1.24
N GLY A 345 -8.74 -4.23 0.66
CA GLY A 345 -9.29 -5.39 1.38
C GLY A 345 -10.80 -5.30 1.70
N LEU A 346 -11.42 -4.11 1.66
CA LEU A 346 -12.84 -3.94 1.92
C LEU A 346 -13.68 -4.05 0.65
N GLN A 347 -15.01 -4.18 0.81
CA GLN A 347 -15.99 -4.22 -0.27
C GLN A 347 -17.33 -3.61 0.15
N ALA A 348 -18.02 -3.00 -0.83
CA ALA A 348 -19.37 -2.45 -0.72
C ALA A 348 -20.18 -2.78 -1.98
N ASP A 349 -21.51 -2.72 -1.90
CA ASP A 349 -22.38 -2.96 -3.06
C ASP A 349 -22.21 -1.84 -4.10
N TYR A 350 -22.13 -0.60 -3.60
CA TYR A 350 -22.00 0.61 -4.39
C TYR A 350 -20.79 1.42 -3.92
N VAL A 351 -20.00 1.92 -4.86
CA VAL A 351 -18.85 2.79 -4.58
C VAL A 351 -19.02 4.10 -5.32
N PHE A 352 -18.83 5.21 -4.61
CA PHE A 352 -18.74 6.54 -5.17
C PHE A 352 -17.31 7.03 -4.96
N ILE A 353 -16.55 7.20 -6.05
CA ILE A 353 -15.23 7.80 -6.00
C ILE A 353 -15.41 9.32 -6.12
N ILE A 354 -15.03 10.03 -5.06
CA ILE A 354 -15.23 11.47 -4.95
C ILE A 354 -13.97 12.23 -5.38
N ASN A 355 -14.13 13.51 -5.74
CA ASN A 355 -13.02 14.40 -6.12
C ASN A 355 -12.22 13.90 -7.33
N CYS A 356 -12.88 13.30 -8.33
CA CYS A 356 -12.25 12.86 -9.58
C CYS A 356 -11.96 14.05 -10.50
N ARG A 357 -11.04 14.94 -10.10
CA ARG A 357 -10.77 16.22 -10.78
C ARG A 357 -9.30 16.43 -11.11
N ASP A 358 -9.03 17.21 -12.15
CA ASP A 358 -7.68 17.66 -12.52
C ASP A 358 -7.25 18.83 -11.63
N THR A 359 -6.79 18.49 -10.42
CA THR A 359 -6.28 19.45 -9.42
C THR A 359 -5.13 18.80 -8.65
N ILE A 360 -4.28 19.61 -8.02
CA ILE A 360 -3.12 19.11 -7.23
C ILE A 360 -3.53 18.04 -6.21
N LEU A 361 -4.65 18.27 -5.51
CA LEU A 361 -5.21 17.35 -4.51
C LEU A 361 -6.40 16.53 -5.05
N GLY A 362 -6.46 16.34 -6.38
CA GLY A 362 -7.47 15.55 -7.05
C GLY A 362 -7.18 14.05 -6.98
N PHE A 363 -7.87 13.30 -7.84
CA PHE A 363 -7.58 11.88 -8.08
C PHE A 363 -7.42 11.69 -9.59
N PRO A 364 -6.19 11.52 -10.13
CA PRO A 364 -4.91 11.33 -9.42
C PRO A 364 -4.45 12.57 -8.66
N SER A 365 -3.70 12.32 -7.59
CA SER A 365 -2.92 13.36 -6.94
C SER A 365 -1.75 13.79 -7.84
N GLN A 366 -1.46 15.09 -7.84
CA GLN A 366 -0.30 15.69 -8.52
C GLN A 366 0.67 16.32 -7.52
N VAL A 367 0.53 15.97 -6.24
CA VAL A 367 1.49 16.37 -5.22
C VAL A 367 2.82 15.72 -5.55
N GLU A 368 3.84 16.54 -5.82
CA GLU A 368 5.20 16.04 -5.98
C GLU A 368 5.65 15.40 -4.67
N GLU A 369 6.20 14.21 -4.78
CA GLU A 369 6.73 13.50 -3.62
C GLU A 369 7.94 14.24 -3.06
N ASP A 370 8.04 14.35 -1.73
CA ASP A 370 9.08 15.13 -1.05
C ASP A 370 10.48 14.77 -1.61
N GLY A 371 11.26 15.80 -1.97
CA GLY A 371 12.43 15.65 -2.85
C GLY A 371 13.45 14.64 -2.31
N LEU A 372 13.64 14.59 -0.99
CA LEU A 372 14.51 13.61 -0.33
C LEU A 372 13.92 12.20 -0.32
N ALA A 373 12.60 12.02 -0.20
CA ALA A 373 11.97 10.70 -0.15
C ALA A 373 12.06 10.01 -1.51
N GLY A 374 11.75 10.76 -2.58
CA GLY A 374 11.97 10.31 -3.96
C GLY A 374 13.45 9.97 -4.19
N PHE A 375 14.35 10.79 -3.67
CA PHE A 375 15.78 10.56 -3.78
C PHE A 375 16.28 9.32 -3.03
N VAL A 376 15.80 9.05 -1.82
CA VAL A 376 16.14 7.84 -1.04
C VAL A 376 15.67 6.58 -1.77
N ARG A 377 14.48 6.60 -2.38
CA ARG A 377 14.02 5.49 -3.22
C ARG A 377 14.84 5.32 -4.48
N GLU A 378 15.15 6.40 -5.19
CA GLU A 378 16.02 6.33 -6.37
C GLU A 378 17.39 5.77 -5.99
N LEU A 379 17.95 6.21 -4.86
CA LEU A 379 19.17 5.68 -4.30
C LEU A 379 19.07 4.21 -3.93
N ALA A 380 17.95 3.80 -3.35
CA ALA A 380 17.72 2.41 -3.05
C ALA A 380 17.70 1.57 -4.33
N ILE A 381 16.96 1.99 -5.35
CA ILE A 381 16.95 1.39 -6.70
C ILE A 381 18.39 1.36 -7.27
N LEU A 382 19.15 2.45 -7.11
CA LEU A 382 20.53 2.54 -7.59
C LEU A 382 21.46 1.59 -6.84
N LYS A 383 21.41 1.51 -5.51
CA LYS A 383 22.20 0.56 -4.70
C LYS A 383 21.82 -0.88 -5.00
N LEU A 384 20.52 -1.12 -5.19
CA LEU A 384 20.01 -2.37 -5.69
C LEU A 384 20.50 -2.64 -7.12
N SER A 385 20.94 -1.64 -7.91
CA SER A 385 21.41 -1.80 -9.29
C SER A 385 22.96 -1.78 -9.49
N SER A 386 23.74 -1.17 -8.58
CA SER A 386 25.11 -0.73 -8.88
C SER A 386 26.24 -1.53 -8.21
N ASN A 387 25.97 -2.63 -7.52
CA ASN A 387 27.03 -3.40 -6.85
C ASN A 387 27.73 -4.42 -7.76
N LYS A 388 28.56 -3.91 -8.68
CA LYS A 388 29.62 -4.69 -9.32
C LYS A 388 30.84 -4.76 -8.39
N GLY A 389 31.03 -5.87 -7.69
CA GLY A 389 32.40 -6.33 -7.37
C GLY A 389 32.96 -6.14 -5.96
N THR A 390 32.15 -6.07 -4.90
CA THR A 390 32.65 -6.33 -3.53
C THR A 390 31.77 -7.38 -2.88
N GLY A 391 32.39 -8.40 -2.25
CA GLY A 391 31.72 -9.58 -1.66
C GLY A 391 30.87 -9.29 -0.42
N GLY A 392 30.08 -8.22 -0.44
CA GLY A 392 29.08 -7.90 0.57
C GLY A 392 27.74 -8.58 0.29
N ARG A 393 27.01 -8.87 1.36
CA ARG A 393 25.70 -9.59 1.47
C ARG A 393 24.57 -9.16 0.48
N PHE A 394 24.80 -8.24 -0.44
CA PHE A 394 23.82 -7.66 -1.38
C PHE A 394 24.16 -7.83 -2.87
N GLN A 395 25.18 -8.62 -3.23
CA GLN A 395 25.65 -8.81 -4.62
C GLN A 395 24.60 -9.33 -5.62
N PHE A 396 23.42 -9.80 -5.18
CA PHE A 396 22.45 -10.48 -6.04
C PHE A 396 21.28 -9.59 -6.52
N LEU A 397 20.97 -8.48 -5.83
CA LEU A 397 19.90 -7.57 -6.28
C LEU A 397 20.35 -6.72 -7.49
N SER A 398 21.65 -6.58 -7.75
CA SER A 398 22.20 -5.83 -8.90
C SER A 398 21.84 -6.41 -10.26
N ASP A 399 21.67 -7.73 -10.37
CA ASP A 399 21.25 -8.38 -11.61
C ASP A 399 19.72 -8.33 -11.82
N PHE A 400 18.97 -7.96 -10.79
CA PHE A 400 17.50 -8.03 -10.72
C PHE A 400 16.82 -6.87 -11.45
N LEU A 401 17.28 -5.64 -11.18
CA LEU A 401 16.71 -4.40 -11.70
C LEU A 401 17.26 -3.98 -13.08
N TRP A 402 18.33 -4.64 -13.56
CA TRP A 402 18.95 -4.31 -14.85
C TRP A 402 18.50 -5.23 -15.98
N ARG A 403 17.38 -4.88 -16.64
CA ARG A 403 17.16 -5.03 -18.10
C ARG A 403 15.82 -4.42 -18.50
N LYS A 404 15.88 -3.23 -19.10
CA LYS A 404 15.05 -2.68 -20.20
C LYS A 404 13.65 -3.30 -20.41
N LYS A 405 12.83 -3.33 -19.37
CA LYS A 405 11.38 -3.42 -19.49
C LYS A 405 10.85 -2.26 -18.66
N ILE A 406 9.96 -1.48 -19.27
CA ILE A 406 9.39 -0.21 -18.77
C ILE A 406 9.29 -0.25 -17.25
N ASN A 407 10.04 0.62 -16.58
CA ASN A 407 10.03 0.66 -15.13
C ASN A 407 8.65 1.20 -14.73
N ASP A 408 7.99 0.54 -13.79
CA ASP A 408 6.68 0.99 -13.33
C ASP A 408 6.70 2.47 -12.86
N SER A 409 7.82 2.89 -12.28
CA SER A 409 8.10 4.26 -11.86
C SER A 409 8.10 5.30 -12.99
N ASP A 410 8.37 4.86 -14.23
CA ASP A 410 8.50 5.76 -15.38
C ASP A 410 7.15 6.04 -16.03
N PHE A 411 6.12 5.27 -15.67
CA PHE A 411 4.76 5.48 -16.16
C PHE A 411 4.08 6.60 -15.36
N VAL A 412 3.55 7.60 -16.07
CA VAL A 412 2.91 8.76 -15.46
C VAL A 412 1.73 8.31 -14.59
N PHE A 413 1.71 8.73 -13.32
CA PHE A 413 0.71 8.34 -12.32
C PHE A 413 0.59 6.83 -12.07
N ALA A 414 1.67 6.04 -12.18
CA ALA A 414 1.62 4.58 -12.01
C ALA A 414 0.98 4.12 -10.68
N GLU A 415 1.45 4.65 -9.55
CA GLU A 415 0.89 4.29 -8.22
C GLU A 415 -0.54 4.82 -8.06
N GLU A 416 -0.82 6.05 -8.48
CA GLU A 416 -2.17 6.62 -8.46
C GLU A 416 -3.15 5.82 -9.33
N ARG A 417 -2.70 5.25 -10.46
CA ARG A 417 -3.49 4.36 -11.31
C ARG A 417 -3.85 3.06 -10.59
N ARG A 418 -2.88 2.42 -9.91
CA ARG A 418 -3.16 1.25 -9.05
C ARG A 418 -4.11 1.61 -7.92
N LEU A 419 -3.95 2.78 -7.32
CA LEU A 419 -4.83 3.26 -6.26
C LEU A 419 -6.26 3.49 -6.76
N PHE A 420 -6.43 4.06 -7.96
CA PHE A 420 -7.72 4.23 -8.60
C PHE A 420 -8.35 2.88 -8.97
N TYR A 421 -7.56 1.94 -9.49
CA TYR A 421 -7.97 0.56 -9.71
C TYR A 421 -8.46 -0.11 -8.42
N VAL A 422 -7.73 0.04 -7.31
CA VAL A 422 -8.15 -0.46 -5.99
C VAL A 422 -9.49 0.15 -5.61
N ALA A 423 -9.66 1.47 -5.71
CA ALA A 423 -10.92 2.15 -5.38
C ALA A 423 -12.11 1.66 -6.22
N MET A 424 -11.95 1.54 -7.54
CA MET A 424 -13.00 1.01 -8.44
C MET A 424 -13.41 -0.41 -8.07
N THR A 425 -12.43 -1.29 -7.84
CA THR A 425 -12.65 -2.72 -7.58
C THR A 425 -13.19 -3.04 -6.19
N ARG A 426 -13.51 -2.03 -5.36
CA ARG A 426 -14.24 -2.22 -4.10
C ARG A 426 -15.74 -2.40 -4.31
N ALA A 427 -16.27 -2.03 -5.49
CA ALA A 427 -17.67 -2.14 -5.83
C ALA A 427 -18.06 -3.57 -6.23
N ARG A 428 -19.12 -4.11 -5.63
CA ARG A 428 -19.67 -5.43 -6.02
C ARG A 428 -20.72 -5.33 -7.12
N ARG A 429 -21.38 -4.17 -7.27
CA ARG A 429 -22.44 -3.96 -8.26
C ARG A 429 -22.16 -2.77 -9.15
N LYS A 430 -21.98 -1.58 -8.57
CA LYS A 430 -21.80 -0.35 -9.35
C LYS A 430 -20.74 0.58 -8.77
N VAL A 431 -20.00 1.23 -9.67
CA VAL A 431 -19.08 2.31 -9.34
C VAL A 431 -19.55 3.60 -10.01
N LEU A 432 -19.50 4.69 -9.26
CA LEU A 432 -19.84 6.03 -9.71
C LEU A 432 -18.66 6.97 -9.49
N PHE A 433 -18.37 7.81 -10.46
CA PHE A 433 -17.32 8.82 -10.39
C PHE A 433 -17.95 10.21 -10.29
N LEU A 434 -17.60 10.98 -9.27
CA LEU A 434 -18.05 12.37 -9.09
C LEU A 434 -16.97 13.31 -9.58
N THR A 435 -17.30 14.09 -10.61
CA THR A 435 -16.40 15.08 -11.21
C THR A 435 -17.14 16.38 -11.53
N VAL A 436 -16.35 17.43 -11.78
CA VAL A 436 -16.86 18.76 -12.10
C VAL A 436 -16.54 19.07 -13.54
N LYS A 437 -17.52 19.60 -14.27
CA LYS A 437 -17.41 20.06 -15.64
C LYS A 437 -16.20 20.97 -15.84
N ASP A 438 -15.47 20.75 -16.93
CA ASP A 438 -14.25 21.48 -17.32
C ASP A 438 -13.08 21.34 -16.32
N LYS A 439 -13.18 20.40 -15.37
CA LYS A 439 -12.16 20.08 -14.37
C LYS A 439 -12.02 18.58 -14.19
N GLU A 440 -12.38 17.78 -15.19
CA GLU A 440 -12.40 16.33 -15.09
C GLU A 440 -11.01 15.76 -14.87
N SER A 441 -10.92 14.74 -14.02
CA SER A 441 -9.66 14.01 -13.83
C SER A 441 -9.17 13.41 -15.15
N PRO A 442 -7.85 13.42 -15.40
CA PRO A 442 -7.25 12.72 -16.55
C PRO A 442 -7.62 11.23 -16.58
N PHE A 443 -7.84 10.57 -15.43
CA PHE A 443 -8.31 9.19 -15.42
C PHE A 443 -9.75 9.04 -15.91
N ILE A 444 -10.63 10.00 -15.61
CA ILE A 444 -12.00 9.98 -16.12
C ILE A 444 -12.01 10.23 -17.63
N LEU A 445 -11.21 11.17 -18.10
CA LEU A 445 -11.05 11.42 -19.53
C LEU A 445 -10.54 10.17 -20.28
N GLU A 446 -9.53 9.49 -19.73
CA GLU A 446 -9.02 8.24 -20.29
C GLU A 446 -10.06 7.12 -20.29
N LEU A 447 -10.87 7.00 -19.24
CA LEU A 447 -11.96 6.02 -19.19
C LEU A 447 -13.03 6.32 -20.25
N ARG A 448 -13.38 7.59 -20.49
CA ARG A 448 -14.33 7.98 -21.56
C ARG A 448 -13.83 7.57 -22.95
N GLU A 449 -12.53 7.66 -23.20
CA GLU A 449 -11.94 7.31 -24.49
C GLU A 449 -11.89 5.79 -24.74
N ASN A 450 -11.64 5.02 -23.68
CA ASN A 450 -11.34 3.58 -23.79
C ASN A 450 -12.51 2.66 -23.45
N SER A 451 -13.67 3.21 -23.06
CA SER A 451 -14.83 2.43 -22.65
C SER A 451 -16.14 3.20 -22.84
N ASP A 452 -17.26 2.47 -22.94
CA ASP A 452 -18.60 3.05 -22.92
C ASP A 452 -18.98 3.52 -21.51
N LEU A 453 -18.29 4.55 -21.00
CA LEU A 453 -18.60 5.19 -19.73
C LEU A 453 -19.86 6.03 -19.88
N LYS A 454 -20.92 5.68 -19.14
CA LYS A 454 -22.15 6.47 -19.15
C LYS A 454 -21.98 7.73 -18.31
N THR A 455 -22.11 8.89 -18.95
CA THR A 455 -22.01 10.19 -18.28
C THR A 455 -23.38 10.84 -18.10
N TYR A 456 -23.70 11.24 -16.87
CA TYR A 456 -24.83 12.10 -16.55
C TYR A 456 -24.33 13.53 -16.34
N TYR A 457 -24.67 14.41 -17.28
CA TYR A 457 -24.44 15.84 -17.13
C TYR A 457 -25.56 16.45 -16.29
N LEU A 458 -25.18 17.16 -15.24
CA LEU A 458 -26.10 17.98 -14.44
C LEU A 458 -26.03 19.41 -14.95
N ASP A 459 -27.18 20.07 -15.07
CA ASP A 459 -27.29 21.47 -15.48
C ASP A 459 -27.20 22.44 -14.29
#